data_AF-A0A1S8CVE3-F1
#
_entry.id   AF-A0A1S8CVE3-F1
#
_cell.length_a   1.000
_cell.length_b   1.000
_cell.length_c   1.000
_cell.angle_alpha   90.00
_cell.angle_beta   90.00
_cell.angle_gamma   90.00
#
_symmetry.space_group_name_H-M   'P 1'
#
loop_
_entity.id
_entity.type
_entity.pdbx_description
1 polymer ?
#
loop_
_entity_poly.entity_id
_entity_poly.type
_entity_poly.pdbx_seq_one_letter_code
_entity_poly.pdbx_strand_id
1 'polypeptide(L)'
;MKKFKFIKWMLIALLLTYLSLLVPAQTQVSRPEIMGCEQGCPVVAAGFPMPFLVDGVISPVGTLSINPFDILFIHLDEFVFINFAISYVFWLALTLIVLKLYRIQHP
;
A
#
# COMPACT_ATOMS: atom_id res chain seq x y z
N MET A 1 24.48 14.50 12.46
CA MET A 1 23.79 15.04 11.26
C MET A 1 23.39 14.00 10.19
N LYS A 2 24.15 12.89 9.97
CA LYS A 2 23.77 11.87 8.96
C LYS A 2 22.44 11.15 9.25
N LYS A 3 22.12 10.88 10.52
CA LYS A 3 20.84 10.26 10.94
C LYS A 3 19.61 11.07 10.51
N PHE A 4 19.66 12.40 10.65
CA PHE A 4 18.58 13.30 10.20
C PHE A 4 18.36 13.25 8.68
N LYS A 5 19.43 13.06 7.89
CA LYS A 5 19.29 12.88 6.43
C LYS A 5 18.62 11.56 6.09
N PHE A 6 18.91 10.48 6.84
CA PHE A 6 18.31 9.17 6.62
C PHE A 6 16.82 9.13 6.98
N ILE A 7 16.45 9.74 8.12
CA ILE A 7 15.06 9.85 8.57
C ILE A 7 14.18 10.55 7.53
N LYS A 8 14.71 11.60 6.86
CA LYS A 8 13.99 12.28 5.78
C LYS A 8 13.59 11.32 4.65
N TRP A 9 14.49 10.44 4.23
CA TRP A 9 14.20 9.46 3.17
C TRP A 9 13.23 8.38 3.64
N MET A 10 13.29 7.96 4.91
CA MET A 10 12.29 7.07 5.48
C MET A 10 10.89 7.67 5.47
N LEU A 11 10.75 8.97 5.79
CA LEU A 11 9.48 9.68 5.74
C LEU A 11 8.97 9.86 4.31
N ILE A 12 9.86 10.18 3.37
CA ILE A 12 9.50 10.27 1.94
C ILE A 12 9.01 8.92 1.43
N ALA A 13 9.71 7.82 1.75
CA ALA A 13 9.31 6.48 1.36
C ALA A 13 7.94 6.10 1.97
N LEU A 14 7.69 6.48 3.23
CA LEU A 14 6.41 6.25 3.89
C LEU A 14 5.29 7.02 3.19
N LEU A 15 5.53 8.29 2.85
CA LEU A 15 4.58 9.11 2.10
C LEU A 15 4.30 8.51 0.71
N LEU A 16 5.33 8.07 -0.01
CA LEU A 16 5.16 7.41 -1.32
C LEU A 16 4.38 6.10 -1.21
N THR A 17 4.64 5.32 -0.16
CA THR A 17 3.89 4.09 0.12
C THR A 17 2.42 4.41 0.37
N TYR A 18 2.13 5.45 1.15
CA TYR A 18 0.75 5.88 1.37
C TYR A 18 0.09 6.38 0.09
N LEU A 19 0.76 7.23 -0.69
CA LEU A 19 0.26 7.72 -1.99
C LEU A 19 0.04 6.59 -3.00
N SER A 20 0.74 5.46 -2.86
CA SER A 20 0.53 4.29 -3.71
C SER A 20 -0.86 3.65 -3.56
N LEU A 21 -1.62 4.01 -2.51
CA LEU A 21 -3.05 3.66 -2.39
C LEU A 21 -3.90 4.27 -3.51
N LEU A 22 -3.44 5.33 -4.17
CA LEU A 22 -4.12 5.91 -5.34
C LEU A 22 -4.01 5.00 -6.58
N VAL A 23 -3.20 3.94 -6.52
CA VAL A 23 -3.09 2.93 -7.58
C VAL A 23 -4.12 1.84 -7.31
N PRO A 24 -5.23 1.78 -8.07
CA PRO A 24 -6.22 0.72 -7.91
C PRO A 24 -5.62 -0.62 -8.38
N ALA A 25 -5.97 -1.68 -7.66
CA ALA A 25 -5.55 -3.04 -7.94
C ALA A 25 -6.72 -4.02 -7.73
N GLN A 26 -6.49 -5.29 -8.07
CA GLN A 26 -7.38 -6.39 -7.73
C GLN A 26 -6.55 -7.52 -7.15
N THR A 27 -7.10 -8.21 -6.14
CA THR A 27 -6.47 -9.39 -5.55
C THR A 27 -7.50 -10.51 -5.39
N GLN A 28 -7.02 -11.74 -5.28
CA GLN A 28 -7.86 -12.91 -5.04
C GLN A 28 -7.87 -13.21 -3.55
N VAL A 29 -9.05 -13.19 -2.92
CA VAL A 29 -9.21 -13.53 -1.50
C VAL A 29 -10.15 -14.72 -1.39
N SER A 30 -9.69 -15.77 -0.71
CA SER A 30 -10.54 -16.92 -0.35
C SER A 30 -11.37 -16.55 0.87
N ARG A 31 -12.70 -16.61 0.73
CA ARG A 31 -13.66 -16.34 1.80
C ARG A 31 -14.54 -17.58 1.98
N PRO A 32 -14.15 -18.52 2.87
CA PRO A 32 -14.89 -19.78 3.05
C PRO A 32 -16.29 -19.58 3.64
N GLU A 33 -16.58 -18.40 4.20
CA GLU A 33 -17.91 -18.07 4.74
C GLU A 33 -18.89 -17.57 3.67
N ILE A 34 -18.43 -17.30 2.44
CA ILE A 34 -19.25 -16.81 1.33
C ILE A 34 -19.35 -17.91 0.27
N MET A 35 -20.57 -18.44 0.07
CA MET A 35 -20.83 -19.45 -0.97
C MET A 35 -20.32 -18.98 -2.34
N GLY A 36 -19.42 -19.76 -2.94
CA GLY A 36 -18.83 -19.47 -4.25
C GLY A 36 -17.51 -18.70 -4.20
N CYS A 37 -17.03 -18.34 -3.00
CA CYS A 37 -15.76 -17.63 -2.80
C CYS A 37 -14.65 -18.47 -2.16
N GLU A 38 -14.90 -19.78 -2.02
CA GLU A 38 -14.00 -20.79 -1.45
C GLU A 38 -12.63 -20.81 -2.17
N GLN A 39 -12.67 -20.70 -3.50
CA GLN A 39 -11.50 -20.83 -4.39
C GLN A 39 -10.83 -19.48 -4.70
N GLY A 40 -11.29 -18.40 -4.06
CA GLY A 40 -10.84 -17.04 -4.33
C GLY A 40 -11.83 -16.27 -5.20
N CYS A 41 -12.23 -15.09 -4.73
CA CYS A 41 -12.92 -14.10 -5.57
C CYS A 41 -12.01 -12.91 -5.85
N PRO A 42 -12.16 -12.28 -7.03
CA PRO A 42 -11.57 -10.98 -7.28
C PRO A 42 -12.22 -9.95 -6.36
N VAL A 43 -11.42 -9.30 -5.54
CA VAL A 43 -11.82 -8.16 -4.70
C VAL A 43 -11.02 -6.93 -5.10
N VAL A 44 -11.64 -5.76 -4.92
CA VAL A 44 -10.98 -4.48 -5.13
C VAL A 44 -9.88 -4.33 -4.10
N ALA A 45 -8.74 -3.80 -4.52
CA ALA A 45 -7.63 -3.51 -3.64
C ALA A 45 -6.92 -2.24 -4.08
N ALA A 46 -6.00 -1.76 -3.24
CA ALA A 46 -5.20 -0.58 -3.50
C ALA A 46 -3.79 -0.75 -2.92
N GLY A 47 -2.82 -0.08 -3.55
CA GLY A 47 -1.42 -0.10 -3.14
C GLY A 47 -0.50 -0.65 -4.23
N PHE A 48 0.71 -0.13 -4.27
CA PHE A 48 1.75 -0.54 -5.21
C PHE A 48 3.12 -0.61 -4.53
N PRO A 49 3.98 -1.57 -4.87
CA PRO A 49 3.84 -2.63 -5.89
C PRO A 49 2.98 -3.82 -5.48
N MET A 50 2.72 -4.00 -4.18
CA MET A 50 1.82 -5.03 -3.69
C MET A 50 0.59 -4.35 -3.07
N PRO A 51 -0.64 -4.75 -3.44
CA PRO A 51 -1.84 -4.22 -2.81
C PRO A 51 -1.81 -4.56 -1.32
N PHE A 52 -1.98 -3.56 -0.46
CA PHE A 52 -1.94 -3.72 0.99
C PHE A 52 -3.18 -3.21 1.70
N LEU A 53 -4.11 -2.63 0.93
CA LEU A 53 -5.45 -2.34 1.36
C LEU A 53 -6.40 -3.14 0.48
N VAL A 54 -7.20 -4.02 1.08
CA VAL A 54 -8.08 -4.95 0.36
C VAL A 54 -9.51 -4.75 0.85
N ASP A 55 -10.46 -4.65 -0.07
CA ASP A 55 -11.87 -4.46 0.23
C ASP A 55 -12.41 -5.62 1.08
N GLY A 56 -13.07 -5.33 2.21
CA GLY A 56 -13.55 -6.32 3.17
C GLY A 56 -14.92 -6.92 2.84
N VAL A 57 -15.62 -7.44 3.86
CA VAL A 57 -16.79 -8.33 3.69
C VAL A 57 -18.11 -7.56 3.43
N ILE A 58 -18.19 -6.27 3.75
CA ILE A 58 -19.46 -5.52 3.68
C ILE A 58 -19.54 -4.66 2.41
N SER A 59 -19.88 -5.29 1.27
CA SER A 59 -20.54 -4.69 0.08
C SER A 59 -19.83 -3.54 -0.70
N PRO A 60 -20.07 -3.43 -2.02
CA PRO A 60 -19.07 -3.38 -3.07
C PRO A 60 -18.75 -1.95 -3.56
N VAL A 61 -19.04 -0.94 -2.74
CA VAL A 61 -18.90 0.46 -3.14
C VAL A 61 -18.40 1.28 -1.96
N GLY A 62 -17.09 1.52 -1.94
CA GLY A 62 -16.67 2.90 -1.77
C GLY A 62 -15.93 3.30 -0.49
N THR A 63 -15.14 2.46 0.16
CA THR A 63 -14.21 2.97 1.19
C THR A 63 -13.17 3.93 0.58
N LEU A 64 -12.73 3.71 -0.67
CA LEU A 64 -11.90 4.69 -1.39
C LEU A 64 -12.63 6.03 -1.67
N SER A 65 -13.97 6.04 -1.70
CA SER A 65 -14.78 7.26 -1.82
C SER A 65 -15.18 7.87 -0.49
N ILE A 66 -15.10 7.11 0.61
CA ILE A 66 -15.46 7.52 1.96
C ILE A 66 -14.15 7.67 2.73
N ASN A 67 -13.58 8.88 2.63
CA ASN A 67 -12.53 9.42 3.49
C ASN A 67 -11.32 8.48 3.76
N PRO A 68 -10.13 8.76 3.20
CA PRO A 68 -8.95 7.89 3.33
C PRO A 68 -8.40 7.75 4.77
N PHE A 69 -8.94 8.48 5.75
CA PHE A 69 -8.65 8.29 7.18
C PHE A 69 -9.52 7.23 7.85
N ASP A 70 -10.71 6.92 7.33
CA ASP A 70 -11.66 5.99 7.95
C ASP A 70 -11.19 4.52 7.81
N ILE A 71 -10.33 4.24 6.83
CA ILE A 71 -9.63 2.97 6.61
C ILE A 71 -8.84 2.50 7.85
N LEU A 72 -8.31 3.43 8.66
CA LEU A 72 -7.51 3.10 9.85
C LEU A 72 -8.36 2.78 11.08
N PHE A 73 -9.64 3.17 11.10
CA PHE A 73 -10.49 3.12 12.30
C PHE A 73 -11.74 2.25 12.13
N ILE A 74 -12.20 2.06 10.90
CA ILE A 74 -13.35 1.21 10.59
C ILE A 74 -12.80 -0.01 9.86
N HIS A 75 -12.92 -1.20 10.46
CA HIS A 75 -12.49 -2.49 9.89
C HIS A 75 -13.33 -2.92 8.68
N LEU A 76 -13.62 -1.99 7.77
CA LEU A 76 -14.31 -2.24 6.51
C LEU A 76 -13.36 -2.83 5.47
N ASP A 77 -12.08 -2.44 5.51
CA ASP A 77 -11.03 -2.93 4.62
C ASP A 77 -10.00 -3.76 5.41
N GLU A 78 -9.49 -4.81 4.78
CA GLU A 78 -8.41 -5.64 5.32
C GLU A 78 -7.05 -5.02 4.99
N PHE A 79 -6.29 -4.65 6.03
CA PHE A 79 -4.94 -4.13 5.88
C PHE A 79 -3.90 -5.25 5.92
N VAL A 80 -3.24 -5.51 4.79
CA VAL A 80 -2.23 -6.57 4.66
C VAL A 80 -0.85 -6.02 5.03
N PHE A 81 -0.51 -6.08 6.33
CA PHE A 81 0.73 -5.54 6.89
C PHE A 81 2.01 -6.00 6.17
N ILE A 82 2.06 -7.26 5.73
CA ILE A 82 3.22 -7.81 5.01
C ILE A 82 3.40 -7.09 3.67
N ASN A 83 2.32 -6.91 2.91
CA ASN A 83 2.35 -6.23 1.62
C ASN A 83 2.68 -4.74 1.78
N PHE A 84 2.22 -4.12 2.86
CA PHE A 84 2.60 -2.76 3.21
C PHE A 84 4.11 -2.66 3.49
N ALA A 85 4.67 -3.57 4.29
CA ALA A 85 6.10 -3.58 4.60
C ALA A 85 6.96 -3.79 3.35
N ILE A 86 6.55 -4.70 2.45
CA ILE A 86 7.22 -4.92 1.16
C ILE A 86 7.16 -3.65 0.31
N SER A 87 5.98 -3.03 0.20
CA SER A 87 5.81 -1.82 -0.58
C SER A 87 6.62 -0.65 -0.02
N TYR A 88 6.69 -0.54 1.31
CA TYR A 88 7.56 0.43 1.99
C TYR A 88 9.04 0.24 1.66
N VAL A 89 9.54 -1.00 1.78
CA VAL A 89 10.93 -1.32 1.44
C VAL A 89 11.22 -1.03 -0.04
N PHE A 90 10.27 -1.32 -0.93
CA PHE A 90 10.37 -1.00 -2.34
C PHE A 90 10.53 0.51 -2.58
N TRP A 91 9.63 1.34 -2.02
CA TRP A 91 9.70 2.80 -2.18
C TRP A 91 10.94 3.40 -1.53
N LEU A 92 11.39 2.86 -0.40
CA LEU A 92 12.62 3.26 0.25
C LEU A 92 13.84 2.96 -0.63
N ALA A 93 13.94 1.74 -1.16
CA ALA A 93 15.02 1.34 -2.04
C ALA A 93 15.06 2.21 -3.30
N LEU A 94 13.90 2.43 -3.95
CA LEU A 94 13.81 3.26 -5.14
C LEU A 94 14.25 4.71 -4.87
N THR A 95 13.80 5.29 -3.75
CA THR A 95 14.19 6.65 -3.33
C THR A 95 15.70 6.76 -3.13
N LEU A 96 16.32 5.77 -2.50
CA LEU A 96 17.78 5.74 -2.28
C LEU A 96 18.55 5.55 -3.58
N ILE A 97 18.05 4.74 -4.52
CA ILE A 97 18.64 4.55 -5.85
C ILE A 97 18.61 5.86 -6.63
N VAL A 98 17.44 6.52 -6.71
CA VAL A 98 17.27 7.81 -7.40
C VAL A 98 18.22 8.86 -6.82
N LEU A 99 18.31 8.94 -5.49
CA LEU A 99 19.25 9.85 -4.83
C LEU A 99 20.70 9.56 -5.21
N LYS A 100 21.09 8.28 -5.25
CA LYS A 100 22.44 7.87 -5.63
C LYS A 100 22.74 8.26 -7.08
N LEU A 101 21.81 8.00 -8.00
CA LEU A 101 21.94 8.36 -9.42
C LEU A 101 22.06 9.87 -9.61
N TYR A 102 21.20 10.65 -8.94
CA TYR A 102 21.24 12.11 -8.98
C TYR A 102 22.61 12.67 -8.54
N ARG A 103 23.21 12.11 -7.48
CA ARG A 103 24.55 12.52 -7.02
C ARG A 103 25.67 12.13 -7.97
N ILE A 104 25.52 11.05 -8.74
CA ILE A 104 26.52 10.66 -9.73
C ILE A 104 26.48 11.64 -10.92
N GLN A 105 25.29 12.11 -11.31
CA GLN A 105 25.11 13.06 -12.41
C GLN A 105 25.50 14.50 -12.03
N HIS A 106 25.41 14.85 -10.74
CA HIS A 106 25.75 16.18 -10.22
C HIS A 106 26.73 16.05 -9.02
N PRO A 107 28.03 15.80 -9.29
CA PRO A 107 29.04 15.61 -8.25
C PRO A 107 29.33 16.86 -7.42
#